data_AF-A0A7J7JP39-F1
#
_entry.id   AF-A0A7J7JP39-F1
#
_cell.length_a   1.000
_cell.length_b   1.000
_cell.length_c   1.000
_cell.angle_alpha   90.00
_cell.angle_beta   90.00
_cell.angle_gamma   90.00
#
_symmetry.space_group_name_H-M   'P 1'
#
loop_
_entity.id
_entity.type
_entity.pdbx_description
1 polymer ?
#
loop_
_entity_poly.entity_id
_entity_poly.type
_entity_poly.pdbx_seq_one_letter_code
_entity_poly.pdbx_strand_id
1 'polypeptide(L)'
;MQRLESYFLIHKTDADLEKHVLIMGLSESQYEILTDLVSPEKSQYDSYNNLVQQLKRHYGTVTNEMVERVKLREVKRSPNKSVTDFVAKLRAQARSCEFGNVLIA
;
A
#
# COMPACT_ATOMS: atom_id res chain seq x y z
N MET A 1 -3.58 1.29 -3.78
CA MET A 1 -3.49 1.14 -5.25
C MET A 1 -4.73 0.52 -5.86
N GLN A 2 -5.18 -0.65 -5.38
CA GLN A 2 -6.33 -1.36 -5.96
C GLN A 2 -7.61 -0.51 -6.18
N ARG A 3 -7.91 0.44 -5.28
CA ARG A 3 -9.05 1.36 -5.45
C ARG A 3 -8.91 2.30 -6.66
N LEU A 4 -7.70 2.77 -6.93
CA LEU A 4 -7.40 3.67 -8.04
C LEU A 4 -7.44 2.91 -9.38
N GLU A 5 -6.95 1.67 -9.40
CA GLU A 5 -7.03 0.78 -10.57
C GLU A 5 -8.48 0.46 -10.95
N SER A 6 -9.34 0.20 -9.96
CA SER A 6 -10.78 0.02 -10.21
C SER A 6 -11.43 1.27 -10.79
N TYR A 7 -10.96 2.47 -10.40
CA TYR A 7 -11.46 3.73 -10.95
C TYR A 7 -11.10 3.86 -12.43
N PHE A 8 -9.85 3.57 -12.81
CA PHE A 8 -9.43 3.58 -14.22
C PHE A 8 -10.21 2.59 -15.08
N LEU A 9 -10.50 1.40 -14.54
CA LEU A 9 -11.29 0.38 -15.22
C LEU A 9 -12.72 0.86 -15.50
N ILE A 10 -13.38 1.48 -14.51
CA ILE A 10 -14.75 1.97 -14.63
C ILE A 10 -14.82 3.16 -15.61
N HIS A 11 -13.87 4.07 -15.52
CA HIS A 11 -13.89 5.32 -16.29
C HIS A 11 -13.17 5.23 -17.64
N LYS A 12 -12.59 4.08 -18.00
CA LYS A 12 -11.78 3.88 -19.22
C LYS A 12 -10.77 5.00 -19.42
N THR A 13 -10.07 5.34 -18.35
CA THR A 13 -9.11 6.44 -18.34
C THR A 13 -7.93 6.11 -19.24
N ASP A 14 -7.52 7.07 -20.07
CA ASP A 14 -6.34 6.93 -20.92
C ASP A 14 -5.05 6.94 -20.08
N ALA A 15 -4.01 6.24 -20.53
CA ALA A 15 -2.74 6.07 -19.81
C ALA A 15 -2.08 7.43 -19.47
N ASP A 16 -2.25 8.42 -20.34
CA ASP A 16 -1.74 9.78 -20.12
C ASP A 16 -2.51 10.55 -19.03
N LEU A 17 -3.75 10.16 -18.76
CA LEU A 17 -4.61 10.75 -17.74
C LEU A 17 -4.47 10.05 -16.38
N GLU A 18 -4.05 8.79 -16.34
CA GLU A 18 -3.87 8.02 -15.09
C GLU A 18 -2.93 8.74 -14.10
N LYS A 19 -1.82 9.31 -14.58
CA LYS A 19 -0.88 10.07 -13.74
C LYS A 19 -1.51 11.33 -13.15
N HIS A 20 -2.39 12.01 -13.88
CA HIS A 20 -3.05 13.23 -13.40
C HIS A 20 -4.07 12.91 -12.31
N VAL A 21 -4.82 11.82 -12.47
CA VAL A 21 -5.75 11.33 -11.45
C VAL A 21 -5.00 10.89 -10.19
N LEU A 22 -3.82 10.26 -10.33
CA LEU A 22 -2.96 9.93 -9.21
C LEU A 22 -2.55 11.18 -8.44
N ILE A 23 -2.05 12.21 -9.13
CA ILE A 23 -1.62 13.48 -8.51
C ILE A 23 -2.79 14.17 -7.80
N MET A 24 -3.97 14.22 -8.43
CA MET A 24 -5.18 14.80 -7.83
C MET A 24 -5.61 14.07 -6.54
N GLY A 25 -5.35 12.76 -6.45
CA GLY A 25 -5.66 11.95 -5.28
C GLY A 25 -4.69 12.09 -4.11
N LEU A 26 -3.53 12.72 -4.30
CA LEU A 26 -2.52 12.91 -3.26
C LEU A 26 -2.84 14.15 -2.42
N SER A 27 -2.53 14.09 -1.11
CA SER A 27 -2.50 15.29 -0.29
C SER A 27 -1.25 16.13 -0.61
N GLU A 28 -1.28 17.41 -0.25
CA GLU A 28 -0.15 18.34 -0.46
C GLU A 28 1.18 17.78 0.03
N SER A 29 1.22 17.25 1.25
CA SER A 29 2.40 16.60 1.83
C SER A 29 2.89 15.36 1.07
N GLN A 30 1.99 14.60 0.44
CA GLN A 30 2.35 13.42 -0.35
C GLN A 30 2.85 13.82 -1.73
N TYR A 31 2.32 14.91 -2.28
CA TYR A 31 2.78 15.47 -3.53
C TYR A 31 4.20 16.06 -3.41
N GLU A 32 4.52 16.76 -2.32
CA GLU A 32 5.88 17.23 -2.02
C GLU A 32 6.88 16.06 -1.97
N ILE A 33 6.54 14.99 -1.24
CA ILE A 33 7.36 13.78 -1.18
C ILE A 33 7.55 13.17 -2.57
N LEU A 34 6.49 13.12 -3.39
CA LEU A 34 6.58 12.62 -4.76
C LEU A 34 7.52 13.49 -5.60
N THR A 35 7.45 14.81 -5.48
CA THR A 35 8.34 15.73 -6.22
C THR A 35 9.79 15.59 -5.78
N ASP A 36 10.03 15.40 -4.48
CA ASP A 36 11.37 15.17 -3.94
C ASP A 36 11.96 13.84 -4.44
N LEU A 37 11.13 12.80 -4.57
CA LEU A 37 11.54 11.47 -5.05
C LEU A 37 11.84 11.42 -6.56
N VAL A 38 11.28 12.34 -7.35
CA VAL A 38 11.42 12.35 -8.82
C VAL A 38 12.42 13.43 -9.31
N SER A 39 12.86 14.32 -8.41
CA SER A 39 13.87 15.35 -8.69
C SER A 39 15.18 14.74 -9.23
N PRO A 40 15.80 15.31 -10.28
CA PRO A 40 15.55 16.63 -10.90
C PRO A 40 14.54 16.65 -12.05
N GLU A 41 13.97 15.51 -12.45
CA GLU A 41 12.97 15.47 -13.51
C GLU A 41 11.59 15.89 -12.98
N LYS A 42 10.78 16.59 -13.78
CA LYS A 42 9.43 16.95 -13.33
C LYS A 42 8.54 15.71 -13.35
N SER A 43 7.88 15.41 -12.23
CA SER A 43 6.92 14.30 -12.04
C SER A 43 5.83 14.17 -13.12
N GLN A 44 5.52 15.26 -13.83
CA GLN A 44 4.61 15.29 -14.98
C GLN A 44 5.11 14.53 -16.23
N TYR A 45 6.42 14.26 -16.34
CA TYR A 45 7.00 13.53 -17.47
C TYR A 45 7.15 12.03 -17.21
N ASP A 46 6.96 11.61 -15.95
CA ASP A 46 7.09 10.21 -15.58
C ASP A 46 5.82 9.40 -15.89
N SER A 47 6.01 8.11 -16.16
CA SER A 47 4.89 7.18 -16.32
C SER A 47 4.18 6.96 -14.98
N TYR A 48 2.85 6.78 -15.02
CA TYR A 48 2.06 6.36 -13.87
C TYR A 48 2.72 5.19 -13.11
N ASN A 49 3.24 4.19 -13.84
CA ASN A 49 3.88 3.02 -13.25
C ASN A 49 5.15 3.36 -12.46
N ASN A 50 5.95 4.33 -12.92
CA ASN A 50 7.17 4.74 -12.23
C ASN A 50 6.81 5.51 -10.94
N LEU A 51 5.87 6.46 -11.01
CA LEU A 51 5.38 7.20 -9.83
C LEU A 51 4.82 6.25 -8.76
N VAL A 52 4.02 5.28 -9.20
CA VAL A 52 3.49 4.19 -8.37
C VAL A 52 4.62 3.41 -7.69
N GLN A 53 5.67 3.08 -8.42
CA GLN A 53 6.80 2.30 -7.89
C GLN A 53 7.60 3.10 -6.87
N GLN A 54 7.88 4.39 -7.12
CA GLN A 54 8.59 5.25 -6.17
C GLN A 54 7.78 5.43 -4.88
N LEU A 55 6.46 5.67 -4.99
CA LEU A 55 5.58 5.74 -3.84
C LEU A 55 5.53 4.41 -3.08
N LYS A 56 5.45 3.27 -3.78
CA LYS A 56 5.52 1.94 -3.15
C LYS A 56 6.85 1.69 -2.47
N ARG A 57 7.96 2.21 -2.98
CA ARG A 57 9.27 2.05 -2.36
C ARG A 57 9.41 2.93 -1.11
N HIS A 58 8.87 4.14 -1.14
CA HIS A 58 8.94 5.08 -0.03
C HIS A 58 7.98 4.71 1.11
N TYR A 59 6.72 4.40 0.77
CA TYR A 59 5.68 4.04 1.75
C TYR A 59 5.60 2.53 2.04
N GLY A 60 6.03 1.69 1.11
CA GLY A 60 6.18 0.27 1.34
C GLY A 60 7.40 0.05 2.20
N THR A 61 7.18 -0.03 3.51
CA THR A 61 8.17 -0.57 4.43
C THR A 61 8.56 -1.97 3.95
N VAL A 62 9.86 -2.23 3.88
CA VAL A 62 10.36 -3.60 3.81
C VAL A 62 9.84 -4.29 5.08
N THR A 63 8.79 -5.10 4.94
CA THR A 63 8.17 -5.80 6.05
C THR A 63 9.16 -6.83 6.56
N ASN A 64 9.77 -6.55 7.72
CA ASN A 64 10.58 -7.54 8.40
C ASN A 64 9.66 -8.65 8.91
N GLU A 65 9.71 -9.82 8.28
CA GLU A 65 8.86 -10.96 8.60
C GLU A 65 8.87 -11.30 10.10
N MET A 66 10.02 -11.21 10.75
CA MET A 66 10.15 -11.55 12.17
C MET A 66 9.36 -10.56 13.04
N VAL A 67 9.41 -9.27 12.69
CA VAL A 67 8.65 -8.23 13.40
C VAL A 67 7.15 -8.41 13.20
N GLU A 68 6.72 -8.72 11.96
CA GLU A 68 5.30 -8.97 11.66
C GLU A 68 4.78 -10.24 12.36
N ARG A 69 5.61 -11.28 12.51
CA ARG A 69 5.29 -12.49 13.29
C ARG A 69 5.12 -12.19 14.77
N VAL A 70 6.00 -11.36 15.35
CA VAL A 70 5.88 -10.93 16.75
C VAL A 70 4.57 -10.16 16.93
N LYS A 71 4.27 -9.19 16.06
CA LYS A 71 3.00 -8.45 16.08
C LYS A 71 1.79 -9.36 15.98
N LEU A 72 1.82 -10.38 15.11
CA LEU A 72 0.73 -11.35 14.96
C LEU A 72 0.51 -12.16 16.26
N ARG A 73 1.60 -12.60 16.91
CA ARG A 73 1.54 -13.33 18.19
C ARG A 73 1.03 -12.45 19.34
N GLU A 74 1.26 -11.15 19.26
CA GLU A 74 0.78 -10.18 20.25
C GLU A 74 -0.70 -9.82 20.08
N VAL A 75 -1.35 -10.20 18.97
CA VAL A 75 -2.78 -9.94 18.77
C VAL A 75 -3.63 -10.73 19.77
N LYS A 76 -4.05 -10.06 20.84
CA LYS A 76 -4.97 -10.60 21.85
C LYS A 76 -6.39 -10.09 21.65
N ARG A 77 -7.38 -10.92 21.98
CA ARG A 77 -8.79 -10.53 21.99
C ARG A 77 -9.04 -9.63 23.19
N SER A 78 -9.47 -8.39 22.95
CA SER A 78 -9.95 -7.52 24.01
C SER A 78 -11.25 -8.06 24.60
N PRO A 79 -11.49 -7.90 25.92
CA PRO A 79 -12.67 -8.47 26.59
C PRO A 79 -14.00 -7.94 26.02
N ASN A 80 -14.00 -6.73 25.45
CA ASN A 80 -15.19 -6.06 24.91
C ASN A 80 -15.37 -6.21 23.38
N LYS A 81 -14.57 -7.03 22.70
CA LYS A 81 -14.62 -7.20 21.24
C LYS A 81 -15.25 -8.54 20.88
N SER A 82 -16.07 -8.55 19.82
CA SER A 82 -16.65 -9.77 19.28
C SER A 82 -15.57 -10.73 18.75
N VAL A 83 -15.90 -12.02 18.67
CA VAL A 83 -14.99 -13.02 18.09
C VAL A 83 -14.75 -12.74 16.60
N THR A 84 -15.76 -12.23 15.88
CA THR A 84 -15.66 -11.88 14.46
C THR A 84 -14.66 -10.74 14.22
N ASP A 85 -14.67 -9.71 15.07
CA ASP A 85 -13.71 -8.60 14.98
C ASP A 85 -12.28 -9.06 15.25
N PHE A 86 -12.12 -9.97 16.21
CA PHE A 86 -10.83 -10.56 16.53
C PHE A 86 -10.29 -11.38 15.36
N VAL A 87 -11.11 -12.22 14.74
CA VAL A 87 -10.73 -12.99 13.55
C VAL A 87 -10.40 -12.07 12.36
N ALA A 88 -11.15 -11.00 12.15
CA ALA A 88 -10.87 -10.02 11.11
C ALA A 88 -9.50 -9.33 11.35
N LYS A 89 -9.20 -8.96 12.59
CA LYS A 89 -7.91 -8.37 12.98
C LYS A 89 -6.74 -9.35 12.78
N LEU A 90 -6.92 -10.62 13.17
CA LEU A 90 -5.93 -11.68 12.93
C LEU A 90 -5.66 -11.87 11.44
N ARG A 91 -6.70 -11.98 10.61
CA ARG A 91 -6.55 -12.07 9.15
C ARG A 91 -5.84 -10.85 8.56
N ALA A 92 -6.15 -9.66 9.07
CA ALA A 92 -5.51 -8.44 8.59
C ALA A 92 -4.01 -8.42 8.88
N GLN A 93 -3.58 -8.84 10.08
CA GLN A 93 -2.16 -8.93 10.47
C GLN A 93 -1.44 -10.12 9.83
N ALA A 94 -2.15 -11.23 9.54
CA ALA A 94 -1.56 -12.36 8.84
C ALA A 94 -1.19 -12.04 7.38
N ARG A 95 -1.83 -11.04 6.75
CA ARG A 95 -1.51 -10.62 5.37
C ARG A 95 -0.11 -10.05 5.19
N SER A 96 0.43 -9.35 6.20
CA SER A 96 1.78 -8.76 6.16
C SER A 96 2.87 -9.70 6.66
N CYS A 97 2.50 -10.85 7.21
CA CYS A 97 3.39 -11.80 7.89
C CYS A 97 4.09 -12.78 6.92
N GLU A 98 3.65 -12.85 5.64
CA GLU A 98 4.13 -13.80 4.61
C GLU A 98 4.29 -15.25 5.11
N PHE A 99 3.47 -15.66 6.07
CA PHE A 99 3.64 -16.89 6.84
C PHE A 99 3.67 -18.17 5.97
N GLY A 100 3.03 -18.13 4.80
CA GLY A 100 2.92 -19.26 3.87
C GLY A 100 4.23 -19.72 3.25
N ASN A 101 5.25 -18.85 3.17
CA ASN A 101 6.55 -19.21 2.58
C ASN A 101 7.42 -20.08 3.51
N VAL A 102 7.00 -20.31 4.76
CA VAL A 102 7.73 -21.10 5.77
C VAL A 102 6.97 -22.36 6.19
N LEU A 103 5.95 -22.77 5.43
CA LEU A 103 5.46 -24.15 5.50
C LEU A 103 6.45 -25.05 4.75
N ILE A 104 7.57 -25.35 5.41
CA ILE A 104 8.41 -26.48 5.02
C ILE A 104 7.57 -27.73 5.29
N ALA A 105 7.21 -28.43 4.20
CA ALA A 105 6.55 -29.73 4.24
C ALA A 105 7.44 -30.80 4.89
#